data_AF-A0A5C5Y8Y9-F1
#
_entry.id   AF-A0A5C5Y8Y9-F1
#
_cell.length_a   1.000
_cell.length_b   1.000
_cell.length_c   1.000
_cell.angle_alpha   90.00
_cell.angle_beta   90.00
_cell.angle_gamma   90.00
#
_symmetry.space_group_name_H-M   'P 1'
#
loop_
_entity.id
_entity.type
_entity.pdbx_description
1 polymer ?
#
loop_
_entity_poly.entity_id
_entity_poly.type
_entity_poly.pdbx_seq_one_letter_code
_entity_poly.pdbx_strand_id
1 'polypeptide(L)'
;MPRSVVSRQELAARALATEQETAEKRQKKKSSSRKTKKAAADVRMKLYWGVFSQNLKRVAVFEFDQRDEAEKRAEELSKGGKSPHFIQRVKEEIAME
;
A
#
# COMPACT_ATOMS: atom_id res chain seq x y z
N MET A 1 25.61 38.38 -39.30
CA MET A 1 24.62 37.35 -39.69
C MET A 1 23.30 37.66 -38.98
N PRO A 2 22.27 38.21 -39.65
CA PRO A 2 20.99 38.52 -38.99
C PRO A 2 20.25 37.23 -38.64
N ARG A 3 19.82 37.10 -37.37
CA ARG A 3 19.08 35.93 -36.87
C ARG A 3 17.67 36.00 -37.43
N SER A 4 17.26 35.01 -38.22
CA SER A 4 15.88 34.87 -38.68
C SER A 4 14.96 34.60 -37.47
N VAL A 5 14.00 35.49 -37.25
CA VAL A 5 12.97 35.33 -36.21
C VAL A 5 11.87 34.46 -36.81
N VAL A 6 11.68 33.27 -36.23
CA VAL A 6 10.59 32.35 -36.58
C VAL A 6 9.25 33.09 -36.39
N SER A 7 8.34 32.98 -37.37
CA SER A 7 7.10 33.75 -37.39
C SER A 7 6.28 33.45 -36.13
N ARG A 8 5.68 34.48 -35.53
CA ARG A 8 4.84 34.37 -34.33
C ARG A 8 3.71 33.35 -34.50
N GLN A 9 3.29 33.11 -35.74
CA GLN A 9 2.30 32.10 -36.10
C GLN A 9 2.80 30.66 -35.91
N GLU A 10 4.07 30.37 -36.20
CA GLU A 10 4.66 29.03 -36.03
C GLU A 10 4.90 28.72 -34.54
N LEU A 11 5.21 29.73 -33.74
CA LEU A 11 5.28 29.62 -32.28
C LEU A 11 3.90 29.33 -31.67
N ALA A 12 2.85 30.00 -32.14
CA ALA A 12 1.48 29.75 -31.68
C ALA A 12 0.97 28.36 -32.10
N ALA A 13 1.27 27.91 -33.32
CA ALA A 13 0.89 26.58 -33.80
C ALA A 13 1.58 25.47 -32.99
N ARG A 14 2.86 25.63 -32.64
CA ARG A 14 3.56 24.68 -31.76
C ARG A 14 2.99 24.64 -30.35
N ALA A 15 2.63 25.78 -29.76
CA ALA A 15 2.01 25.83 -28.44
C ALA A 15 0.67 25.09 -28.41
N LEU A 16 -0.20 25.33 -29.40
CA LEU A 16 -1.49 24.66 -29.52
C LEU A 16 -1.34 23.15 -29.75
N ALA A 17 -0.39 22.72 -30.58
CA ALA A 17 -0.11 21.30 -30.79
C ALA A 17 0.35 20.61 -29.48
N THR A 18 1.19 21.27 -28.68
CA THR A 18 1.63 20.72 -27.39
C THR A 18 0.51 20.67 -26.34
N GLU A 19 -0.42 21.62 -26.34
CA GLU A 19 -1.59 21.57 -25.46
C GLU A 19 -2.56 20.45 -25.86
N GLN A 20 -2.77 20.22 -27.16
CA GLN A 20 -3.66 19.15 -27.62
C GLN A 20 -3.05 17.76 -27.36
N GLU A 21 -1.75 17.56 -27.57
CA GLU A 21 -1.09 16.28 -27.27
C GLU A 21 -1.09 15.97 -25.76
N THR A 22 -0.93 16.99 -24.91
CA THR A 22 -0.98 16.81 -23.46
C THR A 22 -2.40 16.59 -22.94
N ALA A 23 -3.41 17.19 -23.55
CA ALA A 23 -4.83 16.94 -23.24
C ALA A 23 -5.25 15.51 -23.62
N GLU A 24 -4.84 15.03 -24.79
CA GLU A 24 -5.19 13.68 -25.25
C GLU A 24 -4.50 12.59 -24.41
N LYS A 25 -3.22 12.79 -24.03
CA LYS A 25 -2.52 11.91 -23.07
C LYS A 25 -3.16 11.89 -21.68
N ARG A 26 -3.73 13.01 -21.23
CA ARG A 26 -4.44 13.10 -19.93
C ARG A 26 -5.81 12.41 -19.96
N GLN A 27 -6.50 12.41 -21.09
CA GLN A 27 -7.76 11.68 -21.25
C GLN A 27 -7.53 10.17 -21.35
N LYS A 28 -6.50 9.72 -22.06
CA LYS A 28 -6.16 8.29 -22.21
C LYS A 28 -5.71 7.63 -20.90
N LYS A 29 -5.17 8.39 -19.95
CA LYS A 29 -4.82 7.90 -18.59
C LYS A 29 -6.01 7.75 -17.65
N LYS A 30 -7.17 8.37 -17.95
CA LYS A 30 -8.38 8.28 -17.12
C LYS A 30 -9.28 7.09 -17.47
N SER A 31 -9.03 6.40 -18.58
CA SER A 31 -9.82 5.25 -19.02
C SER A 31 -9.28 3.89 -18.59
N SER A 32 -8.30 3.84 -17.66
CA SER A 32 -7.96 2.59 -16.98
C SER A 32 -9.06 2.29 -15.95
N SER A 33 -10.19 1.80 -16.44
CA SER A 33 -11.20 1.18 -15.59
C SER A 33 -10.54 -0.01 -14.88
N ARG A 34 -10.30 0.17 -13.59
CA ARG A 34 -9.78 -0.88 -12.71
C ARG A 34 -10.82 -1.98 -12.70
N LYS A 35 -10.55 -3.10 -13.36
CA LYS A 35 -11.38 -4.32 -13.30
C LYS A 35 -11.57 -4.66 -11.82
N THR A 36 -12.75 -4.36 -11.28
CA THR A 36 -13.18 -4.83 -9.97
C THR A 36 -13.30 -6.34 -10.08
N LYS A 37 -12.35 -7.06 -9.46
CA LYS A 37 -12.40 -8.52 -9.39
C LYS A 37 -13.71 -8.88 -8.67
N LYS A 38 -14.53 -9.69 -9.33
CA LYS A 38 -15.74 -10.30 -8.75
C LYS A 38 -15.38 -10.92 -7.40
N ALA A 39 -16.28 -10.76 -6.43
CA ALA A 39 -16.22 -11.35 -5.10
C ALA A 39 -15.92 -12.85 -5.22
N ALA A 40 -14.65 -13.21 -5.03
CA ALA A 40 -14.29 -14.57 -4.68
C ALA A 40 -14.82 -14.78 -3.26
N ALA A 41 -15.45 -15.93 -3.04
CA ALA A 41 -16.04 -16.36 -1.76
C ALA A 41 -15.30 -15.76 -0.57
N ASP A 42 -16.08 -15.10 0.30
CA ASP A 42 -15.64 -14.26 1.42
C ASP A 42 -14.89 -15.09 2.48
N VAL A 43 -13.70 -15.59 2.14
CA VAL A 43 -12.69 -15.98 3.14
C VAL A 43 -12.27 -14.67 3.77
N ARG A 44 -13.00 -14.29 4.83
CA ARG A 44 -12.70 -13.11 5.64
C ARG A 44 -11.38 -13.37 6.34
N MET A 45 -10.32 -12.97 5.68
CA MET A 45 -8.98 -12.93 6.24
C MET A 45 -8.96 -11.88 7.34
N LYS A 46 -8.89 -12.30 8.61
CA LYS A 46 -8.57 -11.37 9.69
C LYS A 46 -7.07 -11.31 9.89
N LEU A 47 -6.59 -10.12 10.22
CA LEU A 47 -5.21 -9.89 10.52
C LEU A 47 -5.06 -9.86 12.03
N TYR A 48 -4.11 -10.61 12.55
CA TYR A 48 -3.81 -10.66 13.97
C TYR A 48 -2.40 -10.13 14.22
N TRP A 49 -2.19 -9.58 15.40
CA TRP A 49 -0.87 -9.29 15.94
C TRP A 49 -0.44 -10.45 16.82
N GLY A 50 0.49 -11.27 16.32
CA GLY A 50 1.10 -12.34 17.10
C GLY A 50 2.35 -11.83 17.82
N VAL A 51 2.44 -12.07 19.13
CA VAL A 51 3.68 -11.87 19.89
C VAL A 51 4.49 -13.17 19.81
N PHE A 52 5.69 -13.09 19.25
CA PHE A 52 6.61 -14.20 19.05
C PHE A 52 7.83 -14.06 19.95
N SER A 53 8.37 -15.20 20.37
CA SER A 53 9.71 -15.28 20.99
C SER A 53 10.79 -15.47 19.92
N GLN A 54 12.07 -15.32 20.30
CA GLN A 54 13.22 -15.57 19.42
C GLN A 54 13.20 -16.97 18.76
N ASN A 55 12.56 -17.97 19.37
CA ASN A 55 12.40 -19.32 18.82
C ASN A 55 11.20 -19.44 17.86
N LEU A 56 10.62 -18.33 17.40
CA LEU A 56 9.43 -18.27 16.53
C LEU A 56 8.19 -18.96 17.12
N LYS A 57 8.17 -19.20 18.43
CA LYS A 57 6.98 -19.69 19.14
C LYS A 57 6.03 -18.52 19.38
N ARG A 58 4.77 -18.71 19.00
CA ARG A 58 3.67 -17.76 19.21
C ARG A 58 3.24 -17.82 20.68
N VAL A 59 3.42 -16.73 21.42
CA VAL A 59 3.15 -16.65 22.87
C VAL A 59 1.73 -16.12 23.12
N ALA A 60 1.29 -15.15 22.31
CA ALA A 60 -0.05 -14.58 22.38
C ALA A 60 -0.50 -14.10 20.99
N VAL A 61 -1.82 -14.08 20.79
CA VAL A 61 -2.47 -13.58 19.58
C VAL A 61 -3.44 -12.48 19.99
N PHE A 62 -3.30 -11.31 19.37
CA PHE A 62 -4.16 -10.15 19.58
C PHE A 62 -4.88 -9.81 18.28
N GLU A 63 -6.10 -9.28 18.38
CA GLU A 63 -6.87 -8.82 17.21
C GLU A 63 -6.19 -7.61 16.55
N PHE A 64 -6.51 -7.32 15.28
CA PHE A 64 -5.87 -6.22 14.53
C PHE A 64 -5.90 -4.87 15.26
N ASP A 65 -6.98 -4.58 15.97
CA ASP A 65 -7.20 -3.32 16.68
C ASP A 65 -6.33 -3.19 17.96
N GLN A 66 -5.76 -4.29 18.45
CA GLN A 66 -5.03 -4.37 19.73
C GLN A 66 -3.51 -4.34 19.54
N ARG A 67 -3.03 -3.56 18.56
CA ARG A 67 -1.58 -3.45 18.29
C ARG A 67 -0.80 -2.95 19.52
N ASP A 68 -1.29 -1.92 20.19
CA ASP A 68 -0.62 -1.34 21.36
C ASP A 68 -0.55 -2.33 22.54
N GLU A 69 -1.55 -3.20 22.69
CA GLU A 69 -1.56 -4.25 23.70
C GLU A 69 -0.53 -5.34 23.37
N ALA A 70 -0.39 -5.69 22.09
CA ALA A 70 0.65 -6.61 21.63
C ALA A 70 2.07 -6.05 21.87
N GLU A 71 2.27 -4.74 21.68
CA GLU A 71 3.53 -4.04 21.96
C GLU A 71 3.88 -4.07 23.44
N LYS A 72 2.94 -3.71 24.32
CA LYS A 72 3.13 -3.79 25.77
C LYS A 72 3.45 -5.21 26.23
N ARG A 73 2.76 -6.22 25.70
CA ARG A 73 2.99 -7.62 26.05
C ARG A 73 4.34 -8.13 25.57
N ALA A 74 4.78 -7.72 24.38
CA ALA A 74 6.13 -8.03 23.90
C ALA A 74 7.20 -7.39 24.79
N GLU A 75 7.01 -6.15 25.23
CA GLU A 75 7.93 -5.47 26.15
C GLU A 75 7.95 -6.10 27.54
N GLU A 76 6.79 -6.43 28.12
CA GLU A 76 6.70 -7.12 29.42
C GLU A 76 7.40 -8.48 29.39
N LEU A 77 7.15 -9.27 28.34
CA LEU A 77 7.79 -10.56 28.16
C LEU A 77 9.29 -10.43 27.87
N SER A 78 9.73 -9.36 27.21
CA SER A 78 11.15 -9.07 26.96
C SER A 78 11.89 -8.61 28.23
N LYS A 79 11.21 -7.96 29.19
CA LYS A 79 11.81 -7.56 30.48
C LYS A 79 12.07 -8.76 31.40
N GLY A 80 11.35 -9.87 31.20
CA GLY A 80 11.47 -11.10 32.01
C GLY A 80 12.76 -11.91 31.82
N GLY A 81 13.79 -11.35 31.15
CA GLY A 81 15.10 -12.00 30.96
C GLY A 81 15.10 -13.17 29.96
N LYS A 82 13.94 -13.53 29.39
CA LYS A 82 13.85 -14.41 28.22
C LYS A 82 13.86 -13.55 26.97
N SER A 83 14.77 -13.90 26.07
CA SER A 83 15.01 -13.39 24.70
C SER A 83 13.99 -12.39 24.15
N PRO A 84 14.44 -11.36 23.40
CA PRO A 84 13.57 -10.30 22.91
C PRO A 84 12.35 -10.87 22.19
N HIS A 85 11.17 -10.50 22.69
CA HIS A 85 9.90 -10.84 22.06
C HIS A 85 9.59 -9.77 21.02
N PHE A 86 9.08 -10.20 19.87
CA PHE A 86 8.76 -9.31 18.76
C PHE A 86 7.37 -9.61 18.23
N ILE A 87 6.77 -8.63 17.56
CA ILE A 87 5.41 -8.74 17.04
C ILE A 87 5.49 -8.98 15.55
N GLN A 88 4.68 -9.92 15.08
CA GLN A 88 4.51 -10.17 13.66
C GLN A 88 3.03 -10.16 13.30
N ARG A 89 2.73 -9.60 12.14
CA ARG A 89 1.40 -9.69 11.53
C ARG A 89 1.17 -11.13 11.10
N VAL A 90 0.17 -11.77 11.68
CA VAL A 90 -0.28 -13.11 11.31
C VAL A 90 -1.57 -12.93 10.52
N LYS A 91 -1.57 -13.40 9.27
CA LYS A 91 -2.77 -13.45 8.44
C LYS A 91 -3.35 -14.84 8.58
N GLU A 92 -4.44 -14.97 9.32
CA GLU A 92 -5.13 -16.25 9.45
C GLU A 92 -6.41 -16.23 8.63
N GLU A 93 -6.63 -17.34 7.92
CA GLU A 93 -7.88 -17.59 7.22
C GLU A 93 -8.91 -17.98 8.27
N ILE A 94 -9.93 -17.15 8.50
CA ILE A 94 -11.08 -17.61 9.27
C ILE A 94 -11.93 -18.44 8.31
N ALA A 95 -11.75 -19.76 8.38
CA ALA A 95 -12.78 -20.66 7.91
C ALA A 95 -13.99 -20.46 8.84
N MET A 96 -15.08 -19.92 8.28
CA MET A 96 -16.40 -20.02 8.92
C MET A 96 -16.70 -21.51 9.10
N GLU A 97 -16.65 -21.99 10.33
CA GLU A 97 -17.39 -23.19 10.76
C GLU A 97 -18.85 -22.80 11.03
#